data_AF-A0AA84Z9S5-F1
#
_entry.id   AF-A0AA84Z9S5-F1
#
_cell.length_a   1.000
_cell.length_b   1.000
_cell.length_c   1.000
_cell.angle_alpha   90.00
_cell.angle_beta   90.00
_cell.angle_gamma   90.00
#
_symmetry.space_group_name_H-M   'P 1'
#
loop_
_entity.id
_entity.type
_entity.pdbx_description
1 polymer ?
#
loop_
_entity_poly.entity_id
_entity_poly.type
_entity_poly.pdbx_seq_one_letter_code
_entity_poly.pdbx_strand_id
1 'polypeptide(L)' 'MLLDNDTFLTFLHKLFNQSKSSGSLYITMKRYDGRVKPIPKRVQKVKDVHVTNENSCLLRATLGNQKISTV' A
#
# COMPACT_ATOMS: atom_id res chain seq x y z
N MET A 1 8.59 2.26 -0.08
CA MET A 1 9.18 1.35 0.92
C MET A 1 8.06 0.67 1.68
N LEU A 2 8.13 -0.67 1.86
CA LEU A 2 7.17 -1.40 2.70
C LEU A 2 7.62 -1.31 4.15
N LEU A 3 6.72 -0.88 5.03
CA LEU A 3 6.97 -0.60 6.43
C LEU A 3 6.04 -1.44 7.32
N ASP A 4 6.43 -1.63 8.57
CA ASP A 4 5.52 -2.02 9.64
C ASP A 4 4.53 -0.88 9.97
N ASN A 5 3.44 -1.23 10.66
CA ASN A 5 2.33 -0.31 10.91
C ASN A 5 2.73 0.92 11.74
N ASP A 6 3.49 0.74 12.81
CA ASP A 6 3.89 1.84 13.69
C ASP A 6 4.88 2.79 13.02
N THR A 7 5.84 2.23 12.29
CA THR A 7 6.79 3.01 11.47
C THR A 7 6.07 3.72 10.34
N PHE A 8 5.10 3.08 9.69
CA PHE A 8 4.28 3.72 8.66
C PHE A 8 3.54 4.95 9.20
N LEU A 9 2.89 4.86 10.36
CA LEU A 9 2.19 6.00 10.97
C LEU A 9 3.15 7.14 11.33
N THR A 10 4.34 6.79 11.85
CA THR A 10 5.39 7.78 12.15
C THR A 10 5.85 8.52 10.90
N PHE A 11 6.10 7.82 9.80
CA PHE A 11 6.48 8.43 8.53
C PHE A 11 5.32 9.19 7.87
N LEU A 12 4.09 8.69 7.97
CA LEU A 12 2.91 9.36 7.46
C LEU A 12 2.72 10.74 8.13
N HIS A 13 2.88 10.81 9.45
CA HIS A 13 2.86 12.07 10.18
C HIS A 13 3.95 13.05 9.69
N LYS A 14 5.18 12.56 9.46
CA LYS A 14 6.26 13.37 8.88
C LYS A 14 5.88 13.92 7.50
N LEU A 15 5.29 13.09 6.63
CA LEU A 15 4.84 13.52 5.30
C LEU A 15 3.73 14.58 5.37
N PHE A 16 2.76 14.44 6.27
CA PHE A 16 1.75 15.47 6.49
C PHE A 16 2.34 16.81 6.95
N ASN A 17 3.36 16.78 7.81
CA ASN A 17 4.04 18.01 8.22
C ASN A 17 4.83 18.65 7.08
N GLN A 18 5.46 17.85 6.22
CA GLN A 18 6.13 18.36 5.02
C GLN A 18 5.13 18.92 4.00
N SER A 19 3.99 18.26 3.77
CA SER A 19 2.99 18.71 2.80
C SER A 19 2.34 20.05 3.16
N LYS A 20 2.36 20.46 4.44
CA LYS A 20 1.97 21.82 4.86
C LYS A 20 2.81 22.91 4.20
N SER A 21 4.08 22.62 3.94
CA SER A 21 5.01 23.58 3.33
C SER A 21 4.90 23.60 1.80
N SER A 22 4.77 22.42 1.17
CA SER A 22 4.60 22.30 -0.28
C SER A 22 4.17 20.89 -0.69
N GLY A 23 3.35 20.83 -1.74
CA GLY A 23 2.97 19.59 -2.43
C GLY A 23 1.73 18.90 -1.85
N SER A 24 1.11 18.07 -2.68
CA SER A 24 -0.06 17.27 -2.32
C SER A 24 0.35 15.88 -1.86
N LEU A 25 -0.17 15.46 -0.71
CA LEU A 25 -0.03 14.10 -0.22
C LEU A 25 -1.15 13.22 -0.81
N TYR A 26 -0.78 12.15 -1.51
CA TYR A 26 -1.73 11.18 -2.05
C TYR A 26 -1.73 9.94 -1.18
N ILE A 27 -2.92 9.50 -0.75
CA ILE A 27 -3.13 8.25 -0.01
C ILE A 27 -4.03 7.34 -0.84
N THR A 28 -3.63 6.09 -1.01
CA THR A 28 -4.43 5.07 -1.69
C THR A 28 -4.57 3.84 -0.80
N MET A 29 -5.78 3.28 -0.79
CA MET A 29 -6.11 2.05 -0.08
C MET A 29 -6.66 1.05 -1.10
N LYS A 30 -6.09 -0.15 -1.15
CA LYS A 30 -6.58 -1.23 -2.02
C LYS A 30 -6.67 -2.52 -1.21
N ARG A 31 -7.68 -3.35 -1.49
CA ARG A 31 -7.73 -4.71 -0.94
C ARG A 31 -6.42 -5.44 -1.27
N TYR A 32 -5.81 -6.05 -0.26
CA TYR A 32 -4.60 -6.83 -0.43
C TYR A 32 -4.93 -8.33 -0.36
N ASP A 33 -4.36 -9.09 -1.28
CA ASP A 33 -4.61 -10.52 -1.48
C ASP A 33 -3.38 -11.38 -1.14
N GLY A 34 -2.41 -10.82 -0.41
CA GLY A 34 -1.19 -11.52 0.00
C GLY A 34 -0.17 -11.75 -1.13
N ARG A 35 -0.42 -11.21 -2.34
CA ARG A 35 0.43 -11.51 -3.49
C ARG A 35 1.76 -10.75 -3.42
N VAL A 36 2.84 -11.51 -3.56
CA VAL A 36 4.22 -11.00 -3.71
C VAL A 36 4.79 -11.26 -5.12
N LYS A 37 4.10 -12.07 -5.93
CA LYS A 37 4.50 -12.42 -7.29
C LYS A 37 3.31 -12.25 -8.26
N PRO A 38 3.57 -11.90 -9.53
CA PRO A 38 2.52 -11.80 -10.54
C PRO A 38 1.91 -13.18 -10.84
N ILE A 39 0.62 -13.19 -11.21
CA ILE A 39 -0.05 -14.43 -11.63
C ILE A 39 0.36 -14.76 -13.07
N PRO A 40 0.87 -15.98 -13.34
CA PRO A 40 1.18 -16.42 -14.70
C PRO A 40 -0.07 -16.42 -15.59
N LYS A 41 0.07 -15.94 -16.84
CA LYS A 41 -1.05 -15.82 -17.81
C LYS A 41 -1.81 -17.14 -18.05
N ARG A 42 -1.14 -18.29 -17.93
CA ARG A 42 -1.74 -19.63 -18.11
C ARG A 42 -2.75 -20.00 -17.02
N VAL A 43 -2.66 -19.39 -15.85
CA VAL A 43 -3.50 -19.67 -14.66
C VAL A 43 -4.69 -18.71 -14.58
N GLN A 44 -4.76 -17.67 -15.43
CA GLN A 44 -5.82 -16.66 -15.42
C GLN A 44 -7.24 -17.20 -15.68
N LYS A 45 -7.38 -18.45 -16.18
CA LYS A 45 -8.68 -19.09 -16.36
C LYS A 45 -9.29 -19.62 -15.05
N VAL A 46 -8.50 -19.81 -14.00
CA VAL A 46 -9.01 -20.07 -12.65
C VAL A 46 -9.25 -18.71 -12.00
N LYS A 47 -10.30 -18.03 -12.47
CA LYS A 47 -10.85 -16.92 -11.71
C LYS A 47 -11.43 -17.49 -10.42
N ASP A 48 -11.25 -16.70 -9.39
CA ASP A 48 -11.82 -16.81 -8.05
C ASP A 48 -10.99 -17.53 -7.00
N VAL A 49 -10.98 -16.85 -5.85
CA VAL A 49 -10.69 -17.41 -4.53
C VAL A 49 -9.20 -17.55 -4.19
N HIS A 50 -8.42 -16.46 -4.27
CA HIS A 50 -7.60 -16.19 -3.09
C HIS A 50 -8.53 -15.57 -2.04
N VAL A 51 -9.25 -16.46 -1.34
CA VAL A 51 -9.71 -16.18 0.02
C VAL A 51 -8.42 -16.09 0.83
N THR A 52 -7.79 -14.92 0.83
CA THR A 52 -7.10 -14.54 2.05
C THR A 52 -8.19 -14.49 3.11
N ASN A 53 -8.12 -15.40 4.09
CA ASN A 53 -9.01 -15.43 5.26
C ASN A 53 -8.99 -14.11 6.05
N GLU A 54 -8.06 -13.24 5.71
CA GLU A 54 -7.73 -12.01 6.42
C GLU A 54 -8.12 -10.82 5.53
N ASN A 55 -9.07 -10.01 6.02
CA ASN A 55 -9.50 -8.76 5.39
C ASN A 55 -8.39 -7.69 5.50
N SER A 56 -7.29 -7.89 4.77
CA SER A 56 -6.14 -6.97 4.75
C SER A 56 -6.23 -5.95 3.61
N CYS A 57 -5.54 -4.82 3.78
CA CYS A 57 -5.58 -3.70 2.85
C CYS A 57 -4.21 -3.04 2.69
N LEU A 58 -3.74 -2.93 1.44
CA LEU A 58 -2.51 -2.23 1.13
C LEU A 58 -2.75 -0.72 1.12
N LEU A 59 -2.14 -0.04 2.09
CA LEU A 59 -2.12 1.41 2.19
C LEU A 59 -0.83 1.95 1.58
N ARG A 60 -0.93 3.02 0.77
CA ARG A 60 0.24 3.70 0.20
C ARG A 60 0.08 5.20 0.34
N ALA A 61 1.14 5.88 0.77
CA ALA A 61 1.21 7.33 0.82
C ALA A 61 2.35 7.84 -0.08
N THR A 62 2.14 8.96 -0.76
CA THR A 62 3.11 9.56 -1.69
C THR A 62 3.08 11.07 -1.62
N LEU A 63 4.26 11.68 -1.43
CA LEU A 63 4.49 13.12 -1.50
C LEU A 63 5.68 13.36 -2.44
N GLY A 64 5.40 13.76 -3.68
CA GLY A 64 6.41 13.88 -4.74
C GLY A 64 7.18 12.58 -4.94
N ASN A 65 8.48 12.59 -4.64
CA ASN A 65 9.35 11.41 -4.79
C ASN A 65 9.35 10.48 -3.57
N GLN A 66 8.79 10.90 -2.43
CA GLN A 66 8.75 10.07 -1.21
C GLN A 66 7.54 9.12 -1.26
N LYS A 67 7.79 7.82 -1.11
CA LYS A 67 6.77 6.76 -1.20
C LYS A 67 6.89 5.74 -0.08
N ILE A 68 5.85 5.59 0.73
CA ILE A 68 5.74 4.60 1.80
C ILE A 68 4.47 3.75 1.64
N SER A 69 4.51 2.52 2.12
CA SER A 69 3.37 1.60 2.08
C SER A 69 3.37 0.64 3.26
N THR A 70 2.20 0.18 3.68
CA THR A 70 1.98 -0.88 4.68
C THR A 70 0.82 -1.78 4.24
N VAL A 71 0.72 -2.98 4.79
CA VAL A 71 -0.38 -3.94 4.58
C VAL A 71 -1.25 -4.02 5.82
#